data_AF-A0A5B0FD36-F1
#
_entry.id   AF-A0A5B0FD36-F1
#
_cell.length_a   1.000
_cell.length_b   1.000
_cell.length_c   1.000
_cell.angle_alpha   90.00
_cell.angle_beta   90.00
_cell.angle_gamma   90.00
#
_symmetry.space_group_name_H-M   'P 1'
#
loop_
_entity.id
_entity.type
_entity.pdbx_description
1 polymer ?
#
loop_
_entity_poly.entity_id
_entity_poly.type
_entity_poly.pdbx_seq_one_letter_code
_entity_poly.pdbx_strand_id
1 'polypeptide(L)'
;MLLLARIIIKSYAQEPLRITNESMSQIEVKVLSFEQIQELPDAWSGTDYVNLLNSMDYDNPQEIKDGELKEMCMMSLTDFEPEEAAKIVLDYVIDGRLTEGQIENLSHEILTEKLWEEYPELSLHPDLFRATQLLYQAYNGKFPRGEAVHFQISITGDISALDENAAPAIVRILAEGMSDRSLIRRLFTDQLEGGKFEEAKDILWKLETVSRDENSVTYDIVSSAYWLEEIKYADSYQAAIIPDPEEEDAE
;
A
#
# COMPACT_ATOMS: atom_id res chain seq x y z
N MET A 1 27.65 -70.00 22.10
CA MET A 1 26.62 -69.59 21.10
C MET A 1 26.10 -68.23 21.54
N LEU A 2 26.71 -67.10 21.18
CA LEU A 2 26.65 -66.40 19.89
C LEU A 2 25.21 -66.10 19.44
N LEU A 3 24.70 -64.92 19.81
CA LEU A 3 23.63 -64.18 19.13
C LEU A 3 23.89 -62.68 19.39
N LEU A 4 24.69 -62.00 18.56
CA LEU A 4 24.32 -61.26 17.34
C LEU A 4 23.24 -60.18 17.56
N ALA A 5 23.74 -58.94 17.43
CA ALA A 5 23.03 -57.68 17.47
C ALA A 5 22.04 -57.49 16.30
N ARG A 6 20.94 -56.76 16.57
CA ARG A 6 20.28 -55.89 15.60
C ARG A 6 19.80 -54.63 16.32
N ILE A 7 20.54 -53.54 16.14
CA ILE A 7 20.12 -52.18 16.45
C ILE A 7 19.18 -51.75 15.32
N ILE A 8 17.93 -51.46 15.64
CA ILE A 8 16.99 -50.83 14.72
C ILE A 8 17.11 -49.31 14.94
N ILE A 9 17.85 -48.64 14.05
CA ILE A 9 17.81 -47.18 13.93
C ILE A 9 16.49 -46.87 13.21
N LYS A 10 15.49 -46.38 13.94
CA LYS A 10 14.34 -45.69 13.31
C LYS A 10 14.84 -44.34 12.84
N SER A 11 15.05 -44.24 11.53
CA SER A 11 15.19 -42.99 10.79
C SER A 11 13.95 -42.13 11.03
N TYR A 12 14.05 -41.11 11.87
CA TYR A 12 13.10 -39.99 11.87
C TYR A 12 13.44 -39.11 10.66
N ALA A 13 12.89 -39.46 9.51
CA ALA A 13 12.69 -38.48 8.46
C ALA A 13 11.47 -37.65 8.89
N GLN A 14 11.69 -36.38 9.19
CA GLN A 14 10.61 -35.41 9.31
C GLN A 14 9.97 -35.29 7.93
N GLU A 15 8.79 -35.88 7.76
CA GLU A 15 7.91 -35.55 6.64
C GLU A 15 7.47 -34.10 6.82
N PRO A 16 7.51 -33.25 5.77
CA PRO A 16 6.96 -31.91 5.89
C PRO A 16 5.47 -32.01 6.22
N LEU A 17 5.04 -31.25 7.24
CA LEU A 17 3.64 -31.04 7.60
C LEU A 17 2.88 -30.60 6.35
N ARG A 18 2.21 -31.56 5.70
CA ARG A 18 1.13 -31.26 4.77
C ARG A 18 -0.01 -30.73 5.61
N ILE A 19 -0.21 -29.42 5.61
CA ILE A 19 -1.45 -28.83 6.08
C ILE A 19 -2.56 -29.41 5.19
N THR A 20 -3.35 -30.32 5.75
CA THR A 20 -4.55 -30.84 5.11
C THR A 20 -5.59 -29.72 5.08
N ASN A 21 -6.13 -29.51 3.88
CA ASN A 21 -7.12 -28.50 3.52
C ASN A 21 -8.50 -28.77 4.18
N GLU A 22 -8.56 -28.75 5.52
CA GLU A 22 -9.78 -28.92 6.30
C GLU A 22 -10.30 -27.55 6.76
N SER A 23 -11.37 -27.10 6.10
CA SER A 23 -12.30 -26.05 6.53
C SER A 23 -11.80 -24.61 6.59
N MET A 24 -11.09 -24.12 5.56
CA MET A 24 -11.11 -22.67 5.31
C MET A 24 -12.50 -22.30 4.78
N SER A 25 -13.23 -21.44 5.50
CA SER A 25 -14.52 -20.92 5.06
C SER A 25 -14.30 -20.13 3.76
N GLN A 26 -14.90 -20.62 2.68
CA GLN A 26 -14.89 -19.93 1.40
C GLN A 26 -15.82 -18.73 1.49
N ILE A 27 -15.30 -17.56 1.14
CA ILE A 27 -16.04 -16.30 1.06
C ILE A 27 -16.24 -15.92 -0.40
N GLU A 28 -17.37 -15.28 -0.70
CA GLU A 28 -17.60 -14.61 -1.97
C GLU A 28 -17.09 -13.18 -1.89
N VAL A 29 -16.29 -12.77 -2.87
CA VAL A 29 -15.81 -11.40 -3.02
C VAL A 29 -16.38 -10.82 -4.30
N LYS A 30 -16.88 -9.58 -4.22
CA LYS A 30 -17.40 -8.82 -5.35
C LYS A 30 -16.71 -7.48 -5.44
N VAL A 31 -16.24 -7.10 -6.62
CA VAL A 31 -15.76 -5.74 -6.89
C VAL A 31 -16.98 -4.89 -7.24
N LEU A 32 -17.28 -3.90 -6.39
CA LEU A 32 -18.49 -3.07 -6.50
C LEU A 32 -18.29 -1.85 -7.41
N SER A 33 -17.09 -1.27 -7.35
CA SER A 33 -16.65 -0.13 -8.14
C SER A 33 -15.16 -0.26 -8.40
N PHE A 34 -14.65 0.40 -9.44
CA PHE A 34 -13.22 0.53 -9.69
C PHE A 34 -12.95 1.78 -10.51
N GLU A 35 -11.98 2.58 -10.07
CA GLU A 35 -11.48 3.71 -10.83
C GLU A 35 -9.97 3.84 -10.70
N GLN A 36 -9.34 4.32 -11.78
CA GLN A 36 -7.97 4.80 -11.74
C GLN A 36 -7.99 6.28 -11.37
N ILE A 37 -7.24 6.64 -10.34
CA ILE A 37 -7.13 7.99 -9.83
C ILE A 37 -5.71 8.52 -10.00
N GLN A 38 -5.59 9.83 -10.16
CA GLN A 38 -4.32 10.53 -10.26
C GLN A 38 -4.09 11.45 -9.05
N GLU A 39 -5.08 11.56 -8.18
CA GLU A 39 -5.03 12.34 -6.96
C GLU A 39 -5.62 11.50 -5.85
N LEU A 40 -4.87 11.31 -4.76
CA LEU A 40 -5.39 10.55 -3.62
C LEU A 40 -6.50 11.36 -2.94
N PRO A 41 -7.60 10.72 -2.50
CA PRO A 41 -8.59 11.38 -1.67
C PRO A 41 -7.91 11.97 -0.43
N ASP A 42 -8.20 13.23 -0.13
CA ASP A 42 -7.69 13.95 1.05
C ASP A 42 -6.15 13.97 1.18
N ALA A 43 -5.42 13.85 0.04
CA ALA A 43 -3.94 13.83 0.01
C ALA A 43 -3.27 15.05 0.67
N TRP A 44 -3.95 16.19 0.59
CA TRP A 44 -3.47 17.51 1.01
C TRP A 44 -4.60 18.31 1.65
N SER A 45 -4.33 18.84 2.83
CA SER A 45 -5.20 19.73 3.59
C SER A 45 -4.80 21.20 3.42
N GLY A 46 -5.68 22.12 3.82
CA GLY A 46 -5.36 23.56 3.87
C GLY A 46 -4.13 23.86 4.73
N THR A 47 -3.96 23.14 5.85
CA THR A 47 -2.79 23.26 6.72
C THR A 47 -1.51 22.85 6.01
N ASP A 48 -1.55 21.80 5.19
CA ASP A 48 -0.38 21.35 4.45
C ASP A 48 0.08 22.39 3.43
N TYR A 49 -0.86 22.99 2.68
CA TYR A 49 -0.54 24.08 1.75
C TYR A 49 0.03 25.30 2.46
N VAL A 50 -0.51 25.67 3.62
CA VAL A 50 0.02 26.77 4.42
C VAL A 50 1.45 26.48 4.89
N ASN A 51 1.74 25.25 5.33
CA ASN A 51 3.08 24.87 5.75
C ASN A 51 4.07 24.92 4.58
N LEU A 52 3.70 24.38 3.42
CA LEU A 52 4.53 24.47 2.21
C LEU A 52 4.79 25.92 1.79
N LEU A 53 3.76 26.78 1.83
CA LEU A 53 3.89 28.20 1.55
C LEU A 53 4.86 28.89 2.52
N ASN A 54 4.81 28.56 3.82
CA ASN A 54 5.79 29.06 4.78
C ASN A 54 7.21 28.57 4.47
N SER A 55 7.37 27.30 4.06
CA SER A 55 8.68 26.75 3.65
C SER A 55 9.26 27.42 2.40
N MET A 56 8.41 28.06 1.59
CA MET A 56 8.78 28.88 0.43
C MET A 56 8.89 30.37 0.76
N ASP A 57 8.92 30.75 2.04
CA ASP A 57 8.97 32.13 2.53
C ASP A 57 7.82 33.03 2.02
N TYR A 58 6.63 32.46 1.80
CA TYR A 58 5.44 33.23 1.40
C TYR A 58 4.94 34.12 2.55
N ASP A 59 4.57 35.36 2.24
CA ASP A 59 4.08 36.32 3.23
C ASP A 59 2.63 36.02 3.67
N ASN A 60 2.42 35.82 4.97
CA ASN A 60 1.10 35.64 5.62
C ASN A 60 0.15 34.62 4.93
N PRO A 61 0.57 33.36 4.68
CA PRO A 61 -0.26 32.38 3.98
C PRO A 61 -1.57 32.04 4.70
N GLN A 62 -1.66 32.32 6.01
CA GLN A 62 -2.87 32.16 6.82
C GLN A 62 -4.01 33.11 6.42
N GLU A 63 -3.72 34.18 5.68
CA GLU A 63 -4.73 35.13 5.19
C GLU A 63 -5.32 34.73 3.83
N ILE A 64 -4.73 33.73 3.16
CA ILE A 64 -5.24 33.19 1.89
C ILE A 64 -6.53 32.42 2.18
N LYS A 65 -7.53 32.57 1.30
CA LYS A 65 -8.77 31.81 1.43
C LYS A 65 -8.53 30.33 1.15
N ASP A 66 -9.20 29.45 1.89
CA ASP A 66 -9.03 28.00 1.75
C ASP A 66 -9.11 27.48 0.30
N GLY A 67 -10.06 28.01 -0.49
CA GLY A 67 -10.25 27.62 -1.89
C GLY A 67 -9.16 28.11 -2.85
N GLU A 68 -8.28 29.01 -2.41
CA GLU A 68 -7.18 29.60 -3.18
C GLU A 68 -5.81 29.02 -2.75
N LEU A 69 -5.71 28.32 -1.61
CA LEU A 69 -4.46 27.81 -1.05
C LEU A 69 -3.69 26.88 -1.98
N LYS A 70 -4.37 25.87 -2.57
CA LYS A 70 -3.74 24.91 -3.49
C LYS A 70 -3.13 25.62 -4.70
N GLU A 71 -3.89 26.55 -5.30
CA GLU A 71 -3.44 27.31 -6.46
C GLU A 71 -2.23 28.19 -6.11
N MET A 72 -2.28 28.92 -4.99
CA MET A 72 -1.16 29.74 -4.53
C MET A 72 0.09 28.90 -4.25
N CYS A 73 -0.07 27.75 -3.57
CA CYS A 73 1.04 26.83 -3.31
C CYS A 73 1.68 26.34 -4.61
N MET A 74 0.89 25.92 -5.60
CA MET A 74 1.42 25.46 -6.89
C MET A 74 2.14 26.58 -7.65
N MET A 75 1.60 27.81 -7.62
CA MET A 75 2.27 28.96 -8.23
C MET A 75 3.62 29.24 -7.56
N SER A 76 3.67 29.26 -6.23
CA SER A 76 4.92 29.47 -5.49
C SER A 76 5.95 28.39 -5.72
N LEU A 77 5.53 27.12 -5.87
CA LEU A 77 6.46 26.04 -6.24
C LEU A 77 7.15 26.34 -7.57
N THR A 78 6.42 26.87 -8.56
CA THR A 78 6.98 27.14 -9.90
C THR A 78 7.98 28.30 -9.97
N ASP A 79 8.19 29.05 -8.87
CA ASP A 79 9.25 30.05 -8.77
C ASP A 79 10.64 29.43 -8.55
N PHE A 80 10.69 28.13 -8.23
CA PHE A 80 11.91 27.35 -8.03
C PHE A 80 12.21 26.43 -9.24
N GLU A 81 13.46 25.99 -9.38
CA GLU A 81 13.77 24.89 -10.31
C GLU A 81 13.08 23.59 -9.83
N PRO A 82 12.70 22.67 -10.73
CA PRO A 82 11.91 21.49 -10.36
C PRO A 82 12.52 20.66 -9.21
N GLU A 83 13.82 20.44 -9.21
CA GLU A 83 14.53 19.72 -8.16
C GLU A 83 14.53 20.47 -6.81
N GLU A 84 14.56 21.80 -6.83
CA GLU A 84 14.49 22.63 -5.62
C GLU A 84 13.08 22.57 -5.01
N ALA A 85 12.05 22.72 -5.84
CA ALA A 85 10.66 22.53 -5.41
C ALA A 85 10.40 21.11 -4.91
N ALA A 86 10.95 20.10 -5.59
CA ALA A 86 10.86 18.72 -5.16
C ALA A 86 11.47 18.52 -3.78
N LYS A 87 12.64 19.10 -3.52
CA LYS A 87 13.30 19.06 -2.20
C LYS A 87 12.39 19.65 -1.12
N ILE A 88 11.76 20.81 -1.37
CA ILE A 88 10.85 21.47 -0.42
C ILE A 88 9.65 20.56 -0.09
N VAL A 89 9.00 20.00 -1.11
CA VAL A 89 7.83 19.14 -0.92
C VAL A 89 8.21 17.84 -0.23
N LEU A 90 9.33 17.22 -0.62
CA LEU A 90 9.83 15.97 -0.02
C LEU A 90 10.22 16.15 1.46
N ASP A 91 10.94 17.22 1.78
CA ASP A 91 11.33 17.51 3.17
C ASP A 91 10.08 17.62 4.07
N TYR A 92 9.03 18.28 3.56
CA TYR A 92 7.75 18.39 4.25
C TYR A 92 7.02 17.05 4.42
N VAL A 93 6.86 16.26 3.35
CA VAL A 93 6.05 15.02 3.44
C VAL A 93 6.78 13.89 4.16
N ILE A 94 8.12 13.82 4.07
CA ILE A 94 8.91 12.78 4.70
C ILE A 94 9.11 13.06 6.20
N ASP A 95 9.03 14.31 6.62
CA ASP A 95 8.98 14.73 8.03
C ASP A 95 10.13 14.13 8.86
N GLY A 96 11.36 14.30 8.37
CA GLY A 96 12.58 13.88 9.08
C GLY A 96 12.85 12.37 9.13
N ARG A 97 12.02 11.53 8.48
CA ARG A 97 12.29 10.07 8.36
C ARG A 97 13.53 9.76 7.53
N LEU A 98 13.95 10.69 6.66
CA LEU A 98 15.17 10.59 5.86
C LEU A 98 16.14 11.72 6.19
N THR A 99 17.43 11.47 5.94
CA THR A 99 18.48 12.48 6.10
C THR A 99 18.44 13.53 4.99
N GLU A 100 19.00 14.72 5.23
CA GLU A 100 19.08 15.80 4.24
C GLU A 100 19.71 15.35 2.91
N GLY A 101 20.76 14.52 2.98
CA GLY A 101 21.42 13.98 1.79
C GLY A 101 20.56 12.97 1.02
N GLN A 102 19.69 12.22 1.71
CA GLN A 102 18.72 11.34 1.04
C GLN A 102 17.62 12.15 0.37
N ILE A 103 17.09 13.18 1.04
CA ILE A 103 16.10 14.09 0.45
C ILE A 103 16.69 14.81 -0.77
N GLU A 104 17.94 15.26 -0.70
CA GLU A 104 18.64 15.84 -1.85
C GLU A 104 18.71 14.85 -3.02
N ASN A 105 19.12 13.61 -2.80
CA ASN A 105 19.17 12.64 -3.90
C ASN A 105 17.78 12.36 -4.49
N LEU A 106 16.77 12.19 -3.63
CA LEU A 106 15.39 11.93 -4.05
C LEU A 106 14.80 13.10 -4.83
N SER A 107 15.17 14.34 -4.51
CA SER A 107 14.67 15.51 -5.22
C SER A 107 15.18 15.59 -6.67
N HIS A 108 16.27 14.91 -7.00
CA HIS A 108 16.73 14.73 -8.39
C HIS A 108 16.08 13.51 -9.05
N GLU A 109 15.96 12.39 -8.35
CA GLU A 109 15.40 11.13 -8.89
C GLU A 109 13.91 11.24 -9.22
N ILE A 110 13.13 11.95 -8.39
CA ILE A 110 11.67 12.09 -8.54
C ILE A 110 11.24 12.78 -9.85
N LEU A 111 12.16 13.47 -10.55
CA LEU A 111 11.87 14.08 -11.85
C LEU A 111 11.64 13.03 -12.94
N THR A 112 12.20 11.82 -12.80
CA THR A 112 12.15 10.78 -13.84
C THR A 112 11.68 9.43 -13.33
N GLU A 113 12.02 9.08 -12.10
CA GLU A 113 11.73 7.75 -11.54
C GLU A 113 10.37 7.71 -10.84
N LYS A 114 9.72 6.54 -10.91
CA LYS A 114 8.46 6.30 -10.20
C LYS A 114 8.74 5.85 -8.76
N LEU A 115 9.18 6.77 -7.92
CA LEU A 115 9.64 6.45 -6.57
C LEU A 115 8.58 5.77 -5.69
N TRP A 116 7.28 5.98 -5.96
CA TRP A 116 6.17 5.27 -5.28
C TRP A 116 5.96 3.82 -5.75
N GLU A 117 6.76 3.33 -6.69
CA GLU A 117 6.81 1.94 -7.15
C GLU A 117 8.21 1.35 -6.89
N GLU A 118 9.24 2.17 -6.99
CA GLU A 118 10.64 1.73 -7.07
C GLU A 118 11.45 1.95 -5.78
N TYR A 119 11.00 2.82 -4.87
CA TYR A 119 11.75 3.09 -3.65
C TYR A 119 11.79 1.84 -2.74
N PRO A 120 12.94 1.48 -2.14
CA PRO A 120 13.04 0.24 -1.37
C PRO A 120 12.13 0.16 -0.14
N GLU A 121 11.78 1.30 0.46
CA GLU A 121 10.95 1.35 1.66
C GLU A 121 9.48 1.62 1.27
N LEU A 122 8.65 0.57 1.31
CA LEU A 122 7.24 0.64 0.90
C LEU A 122 6.42 1.64 1.73
N SER A 123 6.76 1.81 3.01
CA SER A 123 6.09 2.74 3.93
C SER A 123 6.14 4.20 3.45
N LEU A 124 7.11 4.55 2.59
CA LEU A 124 7.24 5.89 2.02
C LEU A 124 6.52 6.04 0.69
N HIS A 125 6.01 4.96 0.08
CA HIS A 125 5.36 5.02 -1.23
C HIS A 125 4.16 5.97 -1.29
N PRO A 126 3.25 6.01 -0.30
CA PRO A 126 2.14 6.97 -0.30
C PRO A 126 2.64 8.43 -0.28
N ASP A 127 3.69 8.71 0.50
CA ASP A 127 4.29 10.04 0.61
C ASP A 127 4.97 10.48 -0.70
N LEU A 128 5.73 9.56 -1.30
CA LEU A 128 6.38 9.78 -2.59
C LEU A 128 5.34 10.00 -3.70
N PHE A 129 4.23 9.27 -3.66
CA PHE A 129 3.11 9.45 -4.60
C PHE A 129 2.50 10.84 -4.46
N ARG A 130 2.08 11.24 -3.24
CA ARG A 130 1.41 12.53 -3.04
C ARG A 130 2.33 13.72 -3.33
N ALA A 131 3.62 13.62 -3.04
CA ALA A 131 4.62 14.61 -3.42
C ALA A 131 4.73 14.74 -4.95
N THR A 132 4.93 13.61 -5.64
CA THR A 132 5.03 13.60 -7.10
C THR A 132 3.76 14.15 -7.76
N GLN A 133 2.60 13.77 -7.25
CA GLN A 133 1.31 14.29 -7.72
C GLN A 133 1.25 15.83 -7.68
N LEU A 134 1.58 16.44 -6.53
CA LEU A 134 1.54 17.90 -6.37
C LEU A 134 2.50 18.57 -7.36
N LEU A 135 3.72 18.04 -7.47
CA LEU A 135 4.76 18.55 -8.36
C LEU A 135 4.39 18.38 -9.85
N TYR A 136 3.80 17.25 -10.22
CA TYR A 136 3.25 16.99 -11.56
C TYR A 136 2.22 18.06 -11.93
N GLN A 137 1.29 18.37 -11.01
CA GLN A 137 0.26 19.39 -11.20
C GLN A 137 0.86 20.79 -11.32
N ALA A 138 1.79 21.16 -10.42
CA ALA A 138 2.44 22.48 -10.43
C ALA A 138 3.24 22.74 -11.70
N TYR A 139 4.00 21.76 -12.19
CA TYR A 139 4.89 21.91 -13.36
C TYR A 139 4.31 21.39 -14.67
N ASN A 140 3.00 21.14 -14.72
CA ASN A 140 2.29 20.70 -15.93
C ASN A 140 2.95 19.49 -16.61
N GLY A 141 3.28 18.47 -15.81
CA GLY A 141 3.80 17.18 -16.30
C GLY A 141 5.31 17.07 -16.51
N LYS A 142 6.12 17.95 -15.89
CA LYS A 142 7.58 17.73 -15.81
C LYS A 142 7.98 16.52 -14.96
N PHE A 143 7.16 16.18 -13.96
CA PHE A 143 7.36 15.02 -13.11
C PHE A 143 6.62 13.80 -13.70
N PRO A 144 6.93 12.57 -13.26
CA PRO A 144 6.18 11.39 -13.64
C PRO A 144 4.70 11.50 -13.22
N ARG A 145 3.80 11.00 -14.06
CA ARG A 145 2.37 10.97 -13.71
C ARG A 145 2.10 9.78 -12.79
N GLY A 146 1.70 10.06 -11.56
CA GLY A 146 1.24 9.04 -10.60
C GLY A 146 -0.07 8.40 -11.04
N GLU A 147 -0.16 7.07 -10.93
CA GLU A 147 -1.39 6.30 -11.11
C GLU A 147 -1.67 5.46 -9.87
N ALA A 148 -2.85 5.67 -9.28
CA ALA A 148 -3.38 4.91 -8.16
C ALA A 148 -4.74 4.33 -8.54
N VAL A 149 -5.25 3.43 -7.71
CA VAL A 149 -6.57 2.83 -7.87
C VAL A 149 -7.41 3.08 -6.62
N HIS A 150 -8.69 3.37 -6.83
CA HIS A 150 -9.70 3.49 -5.79
C HIS A 150 -10.86 2.58 -6.16
N PHE A 151 -11.22 1.67 -5.26
CA PHE A 151 -12.27 0.69 -5.52
C PHE A 151 -12.92 0.22 -4.23
N GLN A 152 -14.12 -0.35 -4.36
CA GLN A 152 -14.83 -0.97 -3.26
C GLN A 152 -15.00 -2.46 -3.51
N ILE A 153 -14.80 -3.26 -2.46
CA ILE A 153 -15.12 -4.68 -2.47
C ILE A 153 -16.17 -5.00 -1.41
N SER A 154 -17.03 -5.97 -1.71
CA SER A 154 -17.88 -6.63 -0.73
C SER A 154 -17.42 -8.06 -0.53
N ILE A 155 -17.28 -8.45 0.72
CA ILE A 155 -16.98 -9.82 1.14
C ILE A 155 -18.22 -10.37 1.83
N THR A 156 -18.69 -11.54 1.41
CA THR A 156 -19.86 -12.22 1.97
C THR A 156 -19.51 -13.66 2.35
N GLY A 157 -19.87 -14.07 3.57
CA GLY A 157 -19.62 -15.41 4.10
C GLY A 157 -19.33 -15.38 5.59
N ASP A 158 -18.54 -16.33 6.08
CA ASP A 158 -18.03 -16.31 7.45
C ASP A 158 -16.83 -15.36 7.55
N ILE A 159 -17.08 -14.14 8.00
CA ILE A 159 -16.07 -13.07 8.14
C ILE A 159 -15.50 -12.98 9.57
N SER A 160 -15.76 -13.98 10.43
CA SER A 160 -15.35 -13.96 11.84
C SER A 160 -13.82 -13.89 12.02
N ALA A 161 -13.06 -14.37 11.03
CA ALA A 161 -11.61 -14.35 11.01
C ALA A 161 -11.01 -13.02 10.50
N LEU A 162 -11.82 -12.04 10.06
CA LEU A 162 -11.35 -10.68 9.76
C LEU A 162 -11.36 -9.84 11.04
N ASP A 163 -10.19 -9.67 11.63
CA ASP A 163 -9.93 -8.88 12.84
C ASP A 163 -9.70 -7.38 12.53
N GLU A 164 -9.21 -6.62 13.51
CA GLU A 164 -8.86 -5.21 13.36
C GLU A 164 -7.62 -4.98 12.47
N ASN A 165 -6.69 -5.94 12.42
CA ASN A 165 -5.53 -5.90 11.53
C ASN A 165 -5.83 -6.62 10.21
N ALA A 166 -6.88 -6.17 9.52
CA ALA A 166 -7.38 -6.86 8.35
C ALA A 166 -6.43 -6.78 7.13
N ALA A 167 -5.44 -5.89 7.10
CA ALA A 167 -4.64 -5.61 5.91
C ALA A 167 -3.98 -6.86 5.28
N PRO A 168 -3.23 -7.70 6.02
CA PRO A 168 -2.71 -8.98 5.50
C PRO A 168 -3.77 -9.86 4.86
N ALA A 169 -4.88 -10.07 5.56
CA ALA A 169 -5.98 -10.91 5.06
C ALA A 169 -6.62 -10.30 3.80
N ILE A 170 -6.81 -8.98 3.76
CA ILE A 170 -7.38 -8.28 2.59
C ILE A 170 -6.45 -8.37 1.39
N VAL A 171 -5.13 -8.19 1.55
CA VAL A 171 -4.19 -8.36 0.43
C VAL A 171 -4.21 -9.80 -0.10
N ARG A 172 -4.25 -10.80 0.78
CA ARG A 172 -4.39 -12.21 0.40
C ARG A 172 -5.67 -12.45 -0.39
N ILE A 173 -6.79 -11.91 0.07
CA ILE A 173 -8.09 -12.01 -0.61
C ILE A 173 -8.03 -11.35 -1.99
N LEU A 174 -7.48 -10.14 -2.10
CA LEU A 174 -7.37 -9.42 -3.37
C LEU A 174 -6.49 -10.17 -4.38
N ALA A 175 -5.43 -10.83 -3.93
CA ALA A 175 -4.56 -11.62 -4.80
C ALA A 175 -5.32 -12.76 -5.51
N GLU A 176 -6.32 -13.37 -4.87
CA GLU A 176 -7.20 -14.40 -5.46
C GLU A 176 -8.05 -13.88 -6.63
N GLY A 177 -8.36 -12.59 -6.63
CA GLY A 177 -9.04 -11.92 -7.75
C GLY A 177 -8.12 -11.57 -8.92
N MET A 178 -6.79 -11.71 -8.79
CA MET A 178 -5.82 -11.28 -9.79
C MET A 178 -5.16 -12.46 -10.51
N SER A 179 -4.39 -12.18 -11.57
CA SER A 179 -3.66 -13.23 -12.28
C SER A 179 -2.59 -13.87 -11.39
N ASP A 180 -2.33 -15.17 -11.57
CA ASP A 180 -1.16 -15.86 -11.00
C ASP A 180 0.18 -15.20 -11.38
N ARG A 181 0.19 -14.39 -12.44
CA ARG A 181 1.36 -13.65 -12.92
C ARG A 181 1.47 -12.23 -12.36
N SER A 182 0.49 -11.81 -11.56
CA SER A 182 0.45 -10.49 -10.95
C SER A 182 1.74 -10.23 -10.17
N LEU A 183 2.14 -8.95 -10.12
CA LEU A 183 3.35 -8.55 -9.44
C LEU A 183 3.33 -8.98 -7.96
N ILE A 184 2.19 -8.77 -7.28
CA ILE A 184 2.06 -9.09 -5.85
C ILE A 184 2.34 -10.57 -5.57
N ARG A 185 1.87 -11.47 -6.43
CA ARG A 185 2.13 -12.91 -6.30
C ARG A 185 3.58 -13.28 -6.53
N ARG A 186 4.25 -12.58 -7.46
CA ARG A 186 5.67 -12.80 -7.76
C ARG A 186 6.59 -12.33 -6.64
N LEU A 187 6.21 -11.27 -5.92
CA LEU A 187 7.05 -10.67 -4.87
C LEU A 187 6.73 -11.21 -3.47
N PHE A 188 5.48 -11.60 -3.19
CA PHE A 188 5.02 -11.95 -1.85
C PHE A 188 4.43 -13.37 -1.77
N THR A 189 5.01 -14.35 -2.48
CA THR A 189 4.47 -15.71 -2.53
C THR A 189 4.30 -16.31 -1.13
N ASP A 190 5.35 -16.28 -0.30
CA ASP A 190 5.33 -16.88 1.04
C ASP A 190 4.31 -16.20 1.96
N GLN A 191 4.20 -14.87 1.87
CA GLN A 191 3.24 -14.08 2.65
C GLN A 191 1.79 -14.36 2.25
N LEU A 192 1.56 -14.55 0.95
CA LEU A 192 0.25 -14.90 0.43
C LEU A 192 -0.18 -16.31 0.81
N GLU A 193 0.76 -17.23 0.98
CA GLU A 193 0.53 -18.61 1.45
C GLU A 193 0.37 -18.73 2.98
N GLY A 194 0.30 -17.60 3.70
CA GLY A 194 0.04 -17.56 5.15
C GLY A 194 1.26 -17.20 6.00
N GLY A 195 2.39 -16.83 5.38
CA GLY A 195 3.50 -16.21 6.08
C GLY A 195 3.16 -14.80 6.59
N LYS A 196 3.95 -14.30 7.55
CA LYS A 196 3.82 -12.95 8.12
C LYS A 196 3.86 -11.89 7.01
N PHE A 197 2.88 -10.98 6.97
CA PHE A 197 2.76 -10.01 5.87
C PHE A 197 2.74 -8.56 6.36
N GLU A 198 3.89 -8.09 6.86
CA GLU A 198 4.02 -6.75 7.45
C GLU A 198 3.82 -5.62 6.43
N GLU A 199 4.18 -5.88 5.17
CA GLU A 199 4.10 -4.93 4.06
C GLU A 199 2.67 -4.68 3.57
N ALA A 200 1.70 -5.51 3.99
CA ALA A 200 0.32 -5.41 3.52
C ALA A 200 -0.31 -4.03 3.80
N LYS A 201 0.06 -3.41 4.93
CA LYS A 201 -0.38 -2.06 5.30
C LYS A 201 0.21 -0.96 4.38
N ASP A 202 1.38 -1.21 3.79
CA ASP A 202 2.07 -0.27 2.92
C ASP A 202 1.65 -0.46 1.45
N ILE A 203 1.09 -1.64 1.11
CA ILE A 203 0.41 -1.91 -0.16
C ILE A 203 -0.98 -1.25 -0.15
N LEU A 204 -1.74 -1.39 0.93
CA LEU A 204 -3.06 -0.79 1.11
C LEU A 204 -2.95 0.62 1.71
N TRP A 205 -2.68 1.62 0.86
CA TRP A 205 -2.54 3.03 1.28
C TRP A 205 -3.76 3.55 2.05
N LYS A 206 -4.94 3.02 1.75
CA LYS A 206 -6.17 3.23 2.51
C LYS A 206 -6.97 1.94 2.56
N LEU A 207 -7.44 1.58 3.76
CA LEU A 207 -8.38 0.48 3.98
C LEU A 207 -9.42 0.92 5.00
N GLU A 208 -10.60 1.32 4.52
CA GLU A 208 -11.70 1.76 5.38
C GLU A 208 -12.88 0.79 5.32
N THR A 209 -13.48 0.51 6.48
CA THR A 209 -14.73 -0.26 6.54
C THR A 209 -15.90 0.68 6.27
N VAL A 210 -16.62 0.44 5.17
CA VAL A 210 -17.82 1.21 4.79
C VAL A 210 -19.06 0.70 5.53
N SER A 211 -19.19 -0.62 5.63
CA SER A 211 -20.30 -1.29 6.33
C SER A 211 -19.87 -2.67 6.79
N ARG A 212 -20.36 -3.12 7.95
CA ARG A 212 -20.14 -4.47 8.47
C ARG A 212 -21.42 -4.99 9.13
N ASP A 213 -21.84 -6.17 8.69
CA ASP A 213 -22.95 -6.96 9.24
C ASP A 213 -22.41 -8.31 9.74
N GLU A 214 -23.30 -9.23 10.15
CA GLU A 214 -22.90 -10.55 10.69
C GLU A 214 -22.11 -11.40 9.69
N ASN A 215 -22.49 -11.36 8.40
CA ASN A 215 -21.93 -12.24 7.36
C ASN A 215 -21.39 -11.46 6.14
N SER A 216 -21.24 -10.14 6.26
CA SER A 216 -20.74 -9.33 5.16
C SER A 216 -20.02 -8.08 5.62
N VAL A 217 -18.99 -7.69 4.87
CA VAL A 217 -18.24 -6.46 5.08
C VAL A 217 -17.92 -5.82 3.74
N THR A 218 -17.99 -4.49 3.69
CA THR A 218 -17.60 -3.69 2.52
C THR A 218 -16.42 -2.82 2.89
N TYR A 219 -15.38 -2.87 2.06
CA TYR A 219 -14.18 -2.06 2.21
C TYR A 219 -14.05 -1.04 1.09
N ASP A 220 -13.59 0.16 1.45
CA ASP A 220 -13.11 1.20 0.54
C ASP A 220 -11.58 1.17 0.54
N ILE A 221 -10.99 1.00 -0.64
CA ILE A 221 -9.57 0.69 -0.78
C ILE A 221 -8.91 1.68 -1.74
N VAL A 222 -7.77 2.23 -1.31
CA VAL A 222 -6.85 3.00 -2.17
C VAL A 222 -5.48 2.35 -2.14
N SER A 223 -4.85 2.22 -3.31
CA SER A 223 -3.52 1.64 -3.48
C SER A 223 -2.84 2.20 -4.73
N SER A 224 -1.52 1.98 -4.86
CA SER A 224 -0.84 2.13 -6.15
C SER A 224 -1.47 1.23 -7.22
N ALA A 225 -1.59 1.76 -8.45
CA ALA A 225 -1.97 0.94 -9.61
C ALA A 225 -0.97 -0.19 -9.84
N TYR A 226 0.31 0.05 -9.54
CA TYR A 226 1.39 -0.93 -9.63
C TYR A 226 1.09 -2.25 -8.92
N TRP A 227 0.39 -2.17 -7.78
CA TRP A 227 0.06 -3.34 -6.97
C TRP A 227 -1.27 -3.99 -7.38
N LEU A 228 -2.32 -3.19 -7.54
CA LEU A 228 -3.70 -3.69 -7.49
C LEU A 228 -4.53 -3.34 -8.74
N GLU A 229 -3.94 -2.79 -9.82
CA GLU A 229 -4.70 -2.47 -11.03
C GLU A 229 -5.40 -3.70 -11.64
N GLU A 230 -4.78 -4.88 -11.55
CA GLU A 230 -5.34 -6.10 -12.15
C GLU A 230 -6.70 -6.51 -11.56
N ILE A 231 -7.07 -6.03 -10.36
CA ILE A 231 -8.34 -6.37 -9.72
C ILE A 231 -9.55 -5.92 -10.56
N LYS A 232 -9.37 -4.93 -11.45
CA LYS A 232 -10.42 -4.45 -12.37
C LYS A 232 -10.96 -5.51 -13.32
N TYR A 233 -10.23 -6.62 -13.50
CA TYR A 233 -10.65 -7.74 -14.34
C TYR A 233 -11.48 -8.79 -13.60
N ALA A 234 -11.67 -8.62 -12.28
CA ALA A 234 -12.46 -9.51 -11.45
C ALA A 234 -13.83 -8.90 -11.15
N ASP A 235 -14.90 -9.53 -11.63
CA ASP A 235 -16.27 -9.15 -11.24
C ASP A 235 -16.63 -9.74 -9.87
N SER A 236 -16.46 -11.05 -9.72
CA SER A 236 -16.68 -11.80 -8.48
C SER A 236 -15.83 -13.06 -8.46
N TYR A 237 -15.32 -13.44 -7.29
CA TYR A 237 -14.48 -14.62 -7.10
C TYR A 237 -14.67 -15.22 -5.71
N GLN A 238 -14.11 -16.42 -5.51
CA GLN A 238 -14.06 -17.07 -4.21
C GLN A 238 -12.66 -16.90 -3.62
N ALA A 239 -12.60 -16.67 -2.32
CA ALA A 239 -11.34 -16.58 -1.59
C ALA A 239 -11.45 -17.30 -0.24
N ALA A 240 -10.31 -17.52 0.40
CA ALA A 240 -10.24 -17.94 1.80
C ALA A 240 -9.71 -16.78 2.64
N ILE A 241 -10.25 -16.62 3.85
CA ILE A 241 -9.66 -15.70 4.83
C ILE A 241 -8.49 -16.43 5.50
N ILE A 242 -7.28 -15.92 5.27
CA ILE A 242 -6.06 -16.38 5.94
C ILE A 242 -5.60 -15.20 6.82
N PRO A 243 -5.81 -15.25 8.13
CA PRO A 243 -5.29 -14.25 9.07
C PRO A 243 -3.77 -14.20 9.05
N ASP A 244 -3.20 -13.09 9.50
CA ASP A 244 -1.76 -13.02 9.74
C ASP A 244 -1.38 -13.91 10.94
N PRO A 245 -0.28 -14.67 10.89
CA PRO A 245 0.15 -15.44 12.05
C PRO A 245 0.42 -14.51 13.24
N GLU A 246 -0.05 -14.92 14.42
CA GLU A 246 0.30 -14.27 15.69
C GLU A 246 1.82 -14.33 15.89
N GLU A 247 2.40 -13.29 16.50
CA GLU A 247 3.81 -13.33 16.89
C GLU A 247 3.97 -14.48 17.91
N GLU A 248 4.75 -15.51 17.56
CA GLU A 248 5.25 -16.42 18.58
C GLU A 248 6.18 -15.60 19.48
N ASP A 249 5.71 -15.30 20.71
CA ASP A 249 6.56 -14.73 21.75
C ASP A 249 7.84 -15.58 21.83
N ALA A 250 8.96 -14.99 21.41
CA ALA A 250 10.26 -15.63 21.54
C ALA A 250 10.61 -15.70 23.04
N GLU A 251 10.32 -16.84 23.66
CA GLU A 251 10.80 -17.19 25.02
C GLU A 251 12.33 -17.20 25.14
#